data_AF-A0AAE0ZW70-F1
#
_entry.id   AF-A0AAE0ZW70-F1
#
_cell.length_a   1.000
_cell.length_b   1.000
_cell.length_c   1.000
_cell.angle_alpha   90.00
_cell.angle_beta   90.00
_cell.angle_gamma   90.00
#
_symmetry.space_group_name_H-M   'P 1'
#
loop_
_entity.id
_entity.type
_entity.pdbx_description
1 polymer ?
#
loop_
_entity_poly.entity_id
_entity_poly.type
_entity_poly.pdbx_seq_one_letter_code
_entity_poly.pdbx_strand_id
1 'polypeptide(L)'
;MSRSSVSFLVLSYLARVAAVVDLNQQQIQYVADHLTYRKCLKLIDALNQNGFLLKEGGDETSTPSSQPLREDARRPCVIQLTNWCNGPGRDMTFDFLALRLREIGLQKVADTLSKKVLHETAEQLHRYFLDDPFKEMIPTKSLMLDKPPPTEELVPAPDLEDNQEKLFVAVTILGTICATFCTCVGVCLACPGLGRQVCRRACPEMCASCFEVALDNCGRFAKSFNQSANKHLFAAPQGRRGGPFMV
;
A
#
# COMPACT_ATOMS: atom_id res chain seq x y z
N MET A 1 -19.70 9.40 -16.77
CA MET A 1 -18.43 8.72 -16.44
C MET A 1 -18.65 7.22 -16.55
N SER A 2 -17.87 6.56 -17.42
CA SER A 2 -18.04 5.15 -17.77
C SER A 2 -17.81 4.24 -16.55
N ARG A 3 -18.72 3.27 -16.32
CA ARG A 3 -18.62 2.19 -15.33
C ARG A 3 -17.25 1.48 -15.36
N SER A 4 -16.58 1.49 -16.52
CA SER A 4 -15.25 0.89 -16.70
C SER A 4 -14.18 1.55 -15.81
N SER A 5 -14.20 2.87 -15.64
CA SER A 5 -13.11 3.62 -14.98
C SER A 5 -12.99 3.31 -13.48
N VAL A 6 -14.13 3.11 -12.81
CA VAL A 6 -14.16 2.76 -11.38
C VAL A 6 -13.69 1.32 -11.18
N SER A 7 -14.03 0.43 -12.11
CA SER A 7 -13.60 -0.97 -12.06
C SER A 7 -12.09 -1.11 -12.21
N PHE A 8 -11.46 -0.30 -13.08
CA PHE A 8 -10.00 -0.30 -13.25
C PHE A 8 -9.26 0.16 -12.00
N LEU A 9 -9.75 1.18 -11.29
CA LEU A 9 -9.12 1.66 -10.05
C LEU A 9 -9.20 0.60 -8.94
N VAL A 10 -10.36 -0.03 -8.76
CA VAL A 10 -10.55 -1.11 -7.76
C VAL A 10 -9.69 -2.33 -8.10
N LEU A 11 -9.65 -2.75 -9.36
CA LEU A 11 -8.78 -3.85 -9.82
C LEU A 11 -7.29 -3.52 -9.61
N SER A 12 -6.86 -2.28 -9.88
CA SER A 12 -5.48 -1.86 -9.67
C SER A 12 -5.07 -1.84 -8.19
N TYR A 13 -5.99 -1.44 -7.30
CA TYR A 13 -5.75 -1.44 -5.86
C TYR A 13 -5.67 -2.86 -5.31
N LEU A 14 -6.60 -3.73 -5.71
CA LEU A 14 -6.58 -5.15 -5.33
C LEU A 14 -5.33 -5.87 -5.85
N ALA A 15 -4.86 -5.53 -7.06
CA ALA A 15 -3.64 -6.10 -7.63
C ALA A 15 -2.37 -5.67 -6.86
N ARG A 16 -2.32 -4.44 -6.32
CA ARG A 16 -1.17 -3.98 -5.51
C ARG A 16 -1.11 -4.62 -4.14
N VAL A 17 -2.24 -4.97 -3.54
CA VAL A 17 -2.28 -5.69 -2.25
C VAL A 17 -1.80 -7.14 -2.41
N ALA A 18 -1.93 -7.74 -3.60
CA ALA A 18 -1.48 -9.10 -3.86
C ALA A 18 0.04 -9.25 -4.10
N ALA A 19 0.81 -8.16 -4.12
CA ALA A 19 2.26 -8.18 -4.33
C ALA A 19 3.05 -8.15 -3.02
N VAL A 20 2.46 -8.66 -1.94
CA VAL A 20 3.17 -8.90 -0.69
C VAL A 20 4.02 -10.16 -0.88
N VAL A 21 5.34 -10.03 -0.69
CA VAL A 21 6.30 -11.12 -0.91
C VAL A 21 6.02 -12.24 0.10
N ASP A 22 5.51 -13.36 -0.42
CA ASP A 22 5.32 -14.59 0.34
C ASP A 22 6.68 -15.12 0.83
N LEU A 23 6.68 -15.68 2.05
CA LEU A 23 7.84 -16.38 2.61
C LEU A 23 8.18 -17.61 1.76
N ASN A 24 9.40 -17.64 1.22
CA ASN A 24 9.88 -18.79 0.47
C ASN A 24 10.17 -19.97 1.41
N GLN A 25 9.90 -21.20 0.98
CA GLN A 25 10.18 -22.43 1.76
C GLN A 25 11.65 -22.52 2.19
N GLN A 26 12.59 -22.06 1.35
CA GLN A 26 14.01 -22.03 1.68
C GLN A 26 14.33 -21.07 2.84
N GLN A 27 13.61 -19.95 2.92
CA GLN A 27 13.76 -18.96 3.98
C GLN A 27 13.23 -19.51 5.31
N ILE A 28 12.09 -20.22 5.28
CA ILE A 28 11.52 -20.92 6.43
C ILE A 28 12.49 -21.98 6.95
N GLN A 29 13.08 -22.77 6.04
CA GLN A 29 14.07 -23.79 6.40
C GLN A 29 15.31 -23.17 7.02
N TYR A 30 15.84 -22.09 6.43
CA TYR A 30 16.98 -21.35 6.98
C TYR A 30 16.71 -20.90 8.42
N VAL A 31 15.55 -20.31 8.69
CA VAL A 31 15.15 -19.90 10.04
C VAL A 31 15.09 -21.13 10.95
N ALA A 32 14.39 -22.19 10.55
CA ALA A 32 14.26 -23.41 11.35
C ALA A 32 15.61 -24.02 11.74
N ASP A 33 16.59 -24.04 10.83
CA ASP A 33 17.93 -24.61 11.07
C ASP A 33 18.77 -23.78 12.05
N HIS A 34 18.46 -22.48 12.21
CA HIS A 34 19.19 -21.56 13.09
C HIS A 34 18.51 -21.38 14.47
N LEU A 35 17.36 -22.03 14.70
CA LEU A 35 16.66 -21.99 15.97
C LEU A 35 16.81 -23.30 16.75
N THR A 36 17.15 -23.17 18.03
CA THR A 36 16.99 -24.27 18.98
C THR A 36 15.51 -24.52 19.23
N TYR A 37 15.15 -25.75 19.58
CA TYR A 37 13.76 -26.13 19.86
C TYR A 37 13.02 -25.16 20.80
N ARG A 38 13.66 -24.77 21.92
CA ARG A 38 13.08 -23.81 22.88
C ARG A 38 12.82 -22.43 22.25
N LYS A 39 13.74 -21.94 21.41
CA LYS A 39 13.58 -20.66 20.73
C LYS A 39 12.51 -20.75 19.64
N CYS A 40 12.39 -21.89 18.97
CA CYS A 40 11.34 -22.12 17.98
C CYS A 40 9.94 -22.04 18.61
N LEU A 41 9.74 -22.65 19.78
CA LEU A 41 8.46 -22.54 20.49
C LEU A 41 8.15 -21.09 20.88
N LYS A 42 9.15 -20.35 21.40
CA LYS A 42 8.99 -18.92 21.70
C LYS A 42 8.65 -18.11 20.45
N LEU A 43 9.25 -18.44 19.31
CA LEU A 43 8.96 -17.79 18.04
C LEU A 43 7.52 -18.07 17.57
N ILE A 44 7.07 -19.33 17.61
CA ILE A 44 5.70 -19.69 17.23
C ILE A 44 4.67 -19.00 18.13
N ASP A 45 4.92 -18.93 19.44
CA ASP A 45 4.07 -18.19 20.37
C ASP A 45 4.03 -16.69 20.02
N ALA A 46 5.19 -16.07 19.79
CA ALA A 46 5.30 -14.69 19.34
C ALA A 46 4.58 -14.42 18.00
N LEU A 47 4.65 -15.36 17.05
CA LEU A 47 4.00 -15.27 15.75
C LEU A 47 2.48 -15.42 15.82
N ASN A 48 1.96 -16.08 16.86
CA ASN A 48 0.51 -16.21 17.10
C ASN A 48 -0.07 -15.02 17.88
N GLN A 49 0.76 -14.12 18.41
CA GLN A 49 0.28 -12.92 19.10
C GLN A 49 -0.15 -11.86 18.07
N ASN A 50 -1.45 -11.56 18.07
CA ASN A 50 -2.05 -10.50 17.27
C ASN A 50 -1.75 -9.13 17.91
N GLY A 51 -0.63 -8.49 17.55
CA GLY A 51 -0.28 -7.15 18.02
C GLY A 51 1.08 -6.68 17.52
N PHE A 52 1.28 -5.36 17.33
CA PHE A 52 2.55 -4.81 16.87
C PHE A 52 3.68 -4.93 17.89
N LEU A 53 3.35 -4.93 19.18
CA LEU A 53 4.29 -5.11 20.28
C LEU A 53 3.99 -6.44 20.95
N LEU A 54 5.02 -7.25 21.20
CA LEU A 54 4.89 -8.31 22.19
C LEU A 54 4.51 -7.67 23.53
N LYS A 55 3.66 -8.35 24.29
CA LYS A 55 3.37 -7.91 25.66
C LYS A 55 4.63 -8.06 26.50
N GLU A 56 5.41 -6.98 26.59
CA GLU A 56 6.51 -6.80 27.54
C GLU A 56 5.92 -6.95 28.95
N GLY A 57 6.11 -8.12 29.57
CA GLY A 57 5.43 -8.47 30.81
C GLY A 57 4.96 -9.93 30.87
N GLY A 58 5.16 -10.72 29.82
CA GLY A 58 5.25 -12.17 29.94
C GLY A 58 6.54 -12.54 30.66
N ASP A 59 6.52 -12.37 31.98
CA ASP A 59 7.42 -12.96 32.97
C ASP A 59 7.98 -14.31 32.48
N GLU A 60 9.21 -14.69 32.83
CA GLU A 60 9.73 -16.04 32.56
C GLU A 60 8.84 -17.16 33.18
N THR A 61 7.82 -16.74 33.94
CA THR A 61 6.72 -17.47 34.58
C THR A 61 5.44 -17.58 33.74
N SER A 62 5.30 -16.93 32.58
CA SER A 62 4.20 -17.24 31.64
C SER A 62 4.50 -18.59 31.00
N THR A 63 4.20 -19.62 31.79
CA THR A 63 3.97 -21.01 31.39
C THR A 63 3.46 -21.01 29.95
N PRO A 64 4.09 -21.75 29.02
CA PRO A 64 3.60 -21.85 27.65
C PRO A 64 2.12 -22.08 27.75
N SER A 65 1.34 -21.18 27.13
CA SER A 65 -0.10 -21.17 27.23
C SER A 65 -0.58 -22.62 27.24
N SER A 66 -1.32 -22.95 28.27
CA SER A 66 -1.85 -24.27 28.59
C SER A 66 -2.87 -24.73 27.55
N GLN A 67 -2.54 -24.59 26.27
CA GLN A 67 -2.99 -25.52 25.27
C GLN A 67 -2.42 -26.88 25.67
N PRO A 68 -3.26 -27.93 25.71
CA PRO A 68 -2.81 -29.26 26.07
C PRO A 68 -1.58 -29.56 25.22
N LEU A 69 -0.56 -30.13 25.86
CA LEU A 69 0.68 -30.62 25.27
C LEU A 69 0.34 -31.54 24.09
N ARG A 70 -0.08 -30.98 22.96
CA ARG A 70 -0.50 -31.70 21.78
C ARG A 70 0.74 -32.44 21.33
N GLU A 71 0.54 -33.65 20.81
CA GLU A 71 1.59 -34.49 20.22
C GLU A 71 2.48 -33.73 19.20
N ASP A 72 2.03 -32.56 18.75
CA ASP A 72 2.70 -31.57 17.92
C ASP A 72 3.96 -30.93 18.53
N ALA A 73 4.15 -30.99 19.85
CA ALA A 73 5.35 -30.45 20.48
C ALA A 73 6.64 -31.16 20.01
N ARG A 74 6.56 -32.39 19.51
CA ARG A 74 7.74 -33.08 18.94
C ARG A 74 8.01 -32.77 17.46
N ARG A 75 7.19 -31.95 16.81
CA ARG A 75 7.37 -31.66 15.39
C ARG A 75 8.62 -30.80 15.17
N PRO A 76 9.42 -31.09 14.13
CA PRO A 76 10.54 -30.24 13.74
C PRO A 76 10.10 -28.78 13.56
N CYS A 77 10.98 -27.84 13.93
CA CYS A 77 10.68 -26.40 13.86
C CYS A 77 10.19 -25.98 12.46
N VAL A 78 10.81 -26.54 11.41
CA VAL A 78 10.42 -26.30 10.01
C VAL A 78 8.94 -26.65 9.75
N ILE A 79 8.43 -27.74 10.32
CA ILE A 79 7.03 -28.15 10.15
C ILE A 79 6.10 -27.19 10.88
N GLN A 80 6.48 -26.73 12.08
CA GLN A 80 5.69 -25.77 12.84
C GLN A 80 5.59 -24.43 12.12
N LEU A 81 6.71 -23.91 11.61
CA LEU A 81 6.75 -22.67 10.84
C LEU A 81 5.99 -22.79 9.52
N THR A 82 6.12 -23.93 8.82
CA THR A 82 5.37 -24.20 7.58
C THR A 82 3.86 -24.23 7.85
N ASN A 83 3.42 -24.88 8.94
CA ASN A 83 2.01 -24.89 9.34
C ASN A 83 1.49 -23.51 9.71
N TRP A 84 2.32 -22.69 10.38
CA TRP A 84 1.99 -21.30 10.66
C TRP A 84 1.81 -20.51 9.36
N CYS A 85 2.74 -20.61 8.40
CA CYS A 85 2.64 -19.94 7.09
C CYS A 85 1.41 -20.40 6.30
N ASN A 86 1.02 -21.67 6.40
CA ASN A 86 -0.17 -22.18 5.70
C ASN A 86 -1.50 -21.86 6.41
N GLY A 87 -1.45 -21.36 7.65
CA GLY A 87 -2.62 -21.08 8.48
C GLY A 87 -2.68 -19.62 8.88
N PRO A 88 -2.47 -19.28 10.17
CA PRO A 88 -2.63 -17.92 10.67
C PRO A 88 -1.62 -16.92 10.09
N GLY A 89 -0.47 -17.39 9.60
CA GLY A 89 0.59 -16.59 9.00
C GLY A 89 0.50 -16.43 7.48
N ARG A 90 -0.59 -16.89 6.84
CA ARG A 90 -0.71 -16.91 5.37
C ARG A 90 -0.58 -15.54 4.72
N ASP A 91 -1.15 -14.52 5.34
CA ASP A 91 -1.14 -13.16 4.80
C ASP A 91 0.00 -12.31 5.43
N MET A 92 0.94 -12.95 6.12
CA MET A 92 2.04 -12.27 6.82
C MET A 92 3.29 -12.22 5.95
N THR A 93 3.99 -11.09 6.01
CA THR A 93 5.21 -10.86 5.23
C THR A 93 6.44 -11.42 5.92
N PHE A 94 7.54 -11.59 5.18
CA PHE A 94 8.82 -11.93 5.79
C PHE A 94 9.30 -10.89 6.81
N ASP A 95 8.89 -9.62 6.67
CA ASP A 95 9.21 -8.56 7.64
C ASP A 95 8.58 -8.83 8.99
N PHE A 96 7.36 -9.39 9.03
CA PHE A 96 6.72 -9.77 10.29
C PHE A 96 7.52 -10.87 11.01
N LEU A 97 7.99 -11.88 10.25
CA LEU A 97 8.84 -12.94 10.80
C LEU A 97 10.18 -12.36 11.30
N ALA A 98 10.82 -11.48 10.53
CA ALA A 98 12.07 -10.82 10.92
C ALA A 98 11.88 -9.94 12.17
N LEU A 99 10.77 -9.22 12.26
CA LEU A 99 10.40 -8.43 13.43
C LEU A 99 10.29 -9.32 14.67
N ARG A 100 9.50 -10.40 14.61
CA ARG A 100 9.36 -11.33 15.75
C ARG A 100 10.68 -11.97 16.15
N LEU A 101 11.53 -12.33 15.18
CA LEU A 101 12.88 -12.82 15.44
C LEU A 101 13.72 -11.80 16.21
N ARG A 102 13.64 -10.51 15.88
CA ARG A 102 14.35 -9.44 16.60
C ARG A 102 13.85 -9.32 18.03
N GLU A 103 12.53 -9.34 18.23
CA GLU A 103 11.97 -9.17 19.56
C GLU A 103 12.29 -10.34 20.51
N ILE A 104 12.41 -11.57 19.99
CA ILE A 104 12.88 -12.73 20.79
C ILE A 104 14.41 -12.77 20.98
N GLY A 105 15.13 -11.72 20.59
CA GLY A 105 16.58 -11.60 20.73
C GLY A 105 17.41 -12.35 19.68
N LEU A 106 16.82 -12.72 18.54
CA LEU A 106 17.50 -13.38 17.40
C LEU A 106 17.81 -12.39 16.27
N GLN A 107 18.34 -11.21 16.61
CA GLN A 107 18.67 -10.14 15.66
C GLN A 107 19.55 -10.63 14.50
N LYS A 108 20.60 -11.40 14.77
CA LYS A 108 21.50 -11.93 13.73
C LYS A 108 20.78 -12.81 12.69
N VAL A 109 19.81 -13.62 13.13
CA VAL A 109 19.03 -14.49 12.23
C VAL A 109 18.08 -13.63 11.40
N ALA A 110 17.41 -12.65 12.03
CA ALA A 110 16.54 -11.70 11.34
C ALA A 110 17.29 -10.91 10.27
N ASP A 111 18.47 -10.36 10.60
CA ASP A 111 19.25 -9.54 9.67
C ASP A 111 19.78 -10.38 8.50
N THR A 112 20.15 -11.64 8.75
CA THR A 112 20.58 -12.55 7.68
C THR A 112 19.41 -12.96 6.79
N LEU A 113 18.23 -13.18 7.37
CA LEU A 113 17.00 -13.44 6.63
C LEU A 113 16.65 -12.26 5.71
N SER A 114 16.59 -11.04 6.25
CA SER A 114 16.32 -9.83 5.47
C SER A 114 17.34 -9.62 4.36
N LYS A 115 18.64 -9.84 4.62
CA LYS A 115 19.68 -9.76 3.59
C LYS A 115 19.47 -10.76 2.46
N LYS A 116 19.13 -12.02 2.78
CA LYS A 116 18.88 -13.05 1.75
C LYS A 116 17.68 -12.71 0.89
N VAL A 117 16.56 -12.32 1.51
CA VAL A 117 15.33 -11.96 0.78
C VAL A 117 15.56 -10.75 -0.12
N LEU A 118 16.21 -9.70 0.42
CA LEU A 118 16.50 -8.49 -0.35
C LEU A 118 17.51 -8.76 -1.47
N HIS A 119 18.50 -9.62 -1.25
CA HIS A 119 19.48 -9.97 -2.27
C HIS A 119 18.84 -10.77 -3.42
N GLU A 120 18.02 -11.78 -3.12
CA GLU A 120 17.26 -12.52 -4.13
C GLU A 120 16.35 -11.59 -4.93
N THR A 121 15.67 -10.66 -4.26
CA THR A 121 14.82 -9.66 -4.90
C THR A 121 15.63 -8.72 -5.79
N ALA A 122 16.79 -8.25 -5.31
CA ALA A 122 17.68 -7.39 -6.07
C ALA A 122 18.28 -8.10 -7.30
N GLU A 123 18.66 -9.38 -7.17
CA GLU A 123 19.15 -10.18 -8.30
C GLU A 123 18.05 -10.40 -9.35
N GLN A 124 16.83 -10.70 -8.92
CA GLN A 124 15.69 -10.81 -9.85
C GLN A 124 15.45 -9.48 -10.56
N LEU A 125 15.44 -8.37 -9.83
CA LEU A 125 15.31 -7.04 -10.40
C LEU A 125 16.45 -6.77 -11.40
N HIS A 126 17.69 -7.14 -11.06
CA HIS A 126 18.84 -7.00 -11.95
C HIS A 126 18.64 -7.79 -13.25
N ARG A 127 18.20 -9.04 -13.18
CA ARG A 127 17.93 -9.86 -14.38
C ARG A 127 16.82 -9.29 -15.23
N TYR A 128 15.74 -8.79 -14.63
CA TYR A 128 14.62 -8.24 -15.38
C TYR A 128 14.90 -6.87 -16.01
N PHE A 129 15.70 -6.02 -15.35
CA PHE A 129 15.93 -4.64 -15.79
C PHE A 129 17.28 -4.40 -16.47
N LEU A 130 18.33 -5.13 -16.09
CA LEU A 130 19.70 -4.88 -16.58
C LEU A 130 20.15 -5.86 -17.66
N ASP A 131 19.64 -7.09 -17.63
CA ASP A 131 19.81 -8.11 -18.68
C ASP A 131 18.67 -8.06 -19.72
N ASP A 132 17.94 -6.93 -19.79
CA ASP A 132 16.86 -6.76 -20.74
C ASP A 132 17.39 -6.90 -22.18
N PRO A 133 16.92 -7.90 -22.97
CA PRO A 133 17.36 -8.09 -24.36
C PRO A 133 17.05 -6.88 -25.25
N PHE A 134 16.14 -5.98 -24.83
CA PHE A 134 15.85 -4.74 -25.54
C PHE A 134 16.83 -3.61 -25.24
N LYS A 135 17.73 -3.75 -24.25
CA LYS A 135 18.76 -2.75 -23.93
C LYS A 135 19.71 -2.50 -25.10
N GLU A 136 19.96 -3.52 -25.93
CA GLU A 136 20.73 -3.39 -27.17
C GLU A 136 19.93 -2.78 -28.34
N MET A 137 18.59 -2.84 -28.29
CA MET A 137 17.72 -2.23 -29.30
C MET A 137 17.42 -0.75 -29.03
N ILE A 138 17.70 -0.23 -27.84
CA ILE A 138 17.59 1.20 -27.56
C ILE A 138 18.78 1.90 -28.24
N PRO A 139 18.55 2.79 -29.23
CA PRO A 139 19.63 3.50 -29.90
C PRO A 139 20.36 4.41 -28.91
N THR A 140 21.49 3.95 -28.38
CA THR A 140 22.35 4.71 -27.46
C THR A 140 23.03 5.88 -28.14
N LYS A 141 22.95 5.97 -29.47
CA LYS A 141 23.31 7.16 -30.26
C LYS A 141 22.16 8.18 -30.25
N SER A 142 21.72 8.60 -29.07
CA SER A 142 21.05 9.88 -28.96
C SER A 142 22.13 10.95 -28.99
N LEU A 143 22.15 11.76 -30.03
CA LEU A 143 23.15 12.81 -30.32
C LEU A 143 23.22 13.94 -29.28
N MET A 144 22.58 13.79 -28.11
CA MET A 144 22.51 14.81 -27.06
C MET A 144 23.07 14.36 -25.69
N LEU A 145 23.68 13.18 -25.56
CA LEU A 145 24.36 12.79 -24.32
C LEU A 145 25.89 12.87 -24.50
N ASP A 146 26.47 13.94 -23.95
CA ASP A 146 27.92 14.06 -23.80
C ASP A 146 28.47 12.93 -22.92
N LYS A 147 29.64 12.42 -23.32
CA LYS A 147 30.35 11.31 -22.69
C LYS A 147 30.70 11.69 -21.25
N PRO A 148 30.25 10.94 -20.22
CA PRO A 148 30.59 11.27 -18.84
C PRO A 148 32.10 11.11 -18.61
N PRO A 149 32.74 12.05 -17.89
CA PRO A 149 34.17 12.00 -17.58
C PRO A 149 34.52 10.78 -16.70
N PRO A 150 35.78 10.32 -16.73
CA PRO A 150 36.25 9.15 -16.00
C PRO A 150 36.06 9.32 -14.49
N THR A 151 35.46 8.31 -13.90
CA THR A 151 34.96 8.21 -12.53
C THR A 151 36.04 8.49 -11.48
N GLU A 152 35.96 9.64 -10.82
CA GLU A 152 36.59 9.86 -9.51
C GLU A 152 35.94 8.96 -8.47
N GLU A 153 36.77 8.43 -7.57
CA GLU A 153 36.43 7.54 -6.46
C GLU A 153 35.26 8.13 -5.65
N LEU A 154 34.10 7.47 -5.71
CA LEU A 154 32.91 7.90 -5.01
C LEU A 154 33.14 7.83 -3.49
N VAL A 155 33.43 8.98 -2.91
CA VAL A 155 33.26 9.21 -1.47
C VAL A 155 31.79 8.94 -1.14
N PRO A 156 31.48 8.05 -0.18
CA PRO A 156 30.09 7.79 0.20
C PRO A 156 29.44 9.09 0.60
N ALA A 157 28.38 9.48 -0.11
CA ALA A 157 27.68 10.72 0.12
C ALA A 157 27.16 10.74 1.57
N PRO A 158 27.32 11.86 2.29
CA PRO A 158 26.79 12.00 3.64
C PRO A 158 25.28 11.72 3.60
N ASP A 159 24.81 11.00 4.63
CA ASP A 159 23.42 10.58 4.84
C ASP A 159 22.48 11.80 4.88
N LEU A 160 22.19 12.36 3.71
CA LEU A 160 21.24 13.44 3.55
C LEU A 160 19.88 12.76 3.69
N GLU A 161 19.37 12.72 4.93
CA GLU A 161 18.04 12.19 5.22
C GLU A 161 17.05 12.70 4.18
N ASP A 162 16.45 11.74 3.49
CA ASP A 162 15.70 11.94 2.26
C ASP A 162 14.37 12.64 2.55
N ASN A 163 14.43 13.97 2.71
CA ASN A 163 13.25 14.81 2.83
C ASN A 163 12.36 14.72 1.58
N GLN A 164 12.91 14.26 0.45
CA GLN A 164 12.18 14.07 -0.79
C GLN A 164 11.30 12.81 -0.73
N GLU A 165 11.75 11.73 -0.09
CA GLU A 165 10.92 10.56 0.21
C GLU A 165 9.74 10.91 1.13
N LYS A 166 9.99 11.66 2.20
CA LYS A 166 8.91 12.10 3.12
C LYS A 166 7.87 12.97 2.40
N LEU A 167 8.33 13.89 1.55
CA LEU A 167 7.45 14.74 0.75
C LEU A 167 6.65 13.91 -0.27
N PHE A 168 7.28 12.95 -0.93
CA PHE A 168 6.62 12.06 -1.89
C PHE A 168 5.53 11.23 -1.22
N VAL A 169 5.81 10.65 -0.05
CA VAL A 169 4.82 9.91 0.75
C VAL A 169 3.67 10.82 1.16
N ALA A 170 3.95 12.02 1.66
CA ALA A 170 2.91 12.99 2.06
C ALA A 170 2.02 13.41 0.89
N VAL A 171 2.61 13.73 -0.28
CA VAL A 171 1.86 14.09 -1.49
C VAL A 171 1.01 12.92 -1.97
N THR A 172 1.52 11.69 -1.90
CA THR A 172 0.78 10.49 -2.31
C THR A 172 -0.41 10.24 -1.38
N ILE A 173 -0.23 10.34 -0.07
CA ILE A 173 -1.31 10.21 0.93
C ILE A 173 -2.36 11.30 0.70
N LEU A 174 -1.95 12.57 0.54
CA LEU A 174 -2.88 13.66 0.29
C LEU A 174 -3.66 13.47 -1.03
N GLY A 175 -2.96 13.06 -2.09
CA GLY A 175 -3.58 12.79 -3.39
C GLY A 175 -4.64 11.67 -3.32
N THR A 176 -4.36 10.61 -2.57
CA THR A 176 -5.33 9.51 -2.36
C THR A 176 -6.54 9.94 -1.53
N ILE A 177 -6.35 10.75 -0.49
CA ILE A 177 -7.47 11.32 0.30
C ILE A 177 -8.32 12.24 -0.57
N CYS A 178 -7.70 13.13 -1.36
CA CYS A 178 -8.43 14.01 -2.27
C CYS A 178 -9.19 13.22 -3.34
N ALA A 179 -8.55 12.22 -3.96
CA ALA A 179 -9.19 11.39 -4.98
C ALA A 179 -10.38 10.61 -4.40
N THR A 180 -10.22 9.97 -3.24
CA THR A 180 -11.32 9.25 -2.58
C THR A 180 -12.47 10.20 -2.24
N PHE A 181 -12.18 11.37 -1.66
CA PHE A 181 -13.20 12.38 -1.38
C PHE A 181 -13.94 12.84 -2.66
N CYS A 182 -13.21 13.16 -3.73
CA CYS A 182 -13.81 13.54 -5.02
C CYS A 182 -14.68 12.42 -5.60
N THR A 183 -14.25 11.16 -5.51
CA THR A 183 -15.07 10.03 -5.98
C THR A 183 -16.34 9.86 -5.15
N CYS A 184 -16.24 10.00 -3.81
CA CYS A 184 -17.40 9.95 -2.93
C CYS A 184 -18.41 11.05 -3.30
N VAL A 185 -17.96 12.31 -3.41
CA VAL A 185 -18.82 13.44 -3.80
C VAL A 185 -19.42 13.20 -5.19
N GLY A 186 -18.63 12.76 -6.17
CA GLY A 186 -19.10 12.49 -7.53
C GLY A 186 -20.19 11.41 -7.60
N VAL A 187 -20.02 10.31 -6.87
CA VAL A 187 -21.03 9.24 -6.77
C VAL A 187 -22.31 9.78 -6.13
N CYS A 188 -22.19 10.63 -5.11
CA CYS A 188 -23.35 11.20 -4.43
C CYS A 188 -24.12 12.19 -5.29
N LEU A 189 -23.42 12.99 -6.10
CA LEU A 189 -24.03 13.91 -7.05
C LEU A 189 -24.71 13.17 -8.21
N ALA A 190 -24.08 12.11 -8.73
CA ALA A 190 -24.61 11.35 -9.85
C ALA A 190 -25.76 10.39 -9.44
N CYS A 191 -25.69 9.82 -8.24
CA CYS A 191 -26.60 8.77 -7.76
C CYS A 191 -26.89 8.93 -6.25
N PRO A 192 -27.78 9.86 -5.86
CA PRO A 192 -28.04 10.16 -4.45
C PRO A 192 -28.57 8.97 -3.64
N GLY A 193 -29.30 8.05 -4.28
CA GLY A 193 -29.80 6.83 -3.63
C GLY A 193 -28.69 5.86 -3.20
N LEU A 194 -27.72 5.62 -4.08
CA LEU A 194 -26.57 4.75 -3.80
C LEU A 194 -25.65 5.40 -2.75
N GLY A 195 -25.41 6.71 -2.85
CA GLY A 195 -24.63 7.45 -1.86
C GLY A 195 -25.19 7.32 -0.43
N ARG A 196 -26.51 7.48 -0.27
CA ARG A 196 -27.19 7.28 1.02
C ARG A 196 -27.01 5.87 1.58
N GLN A 197 -27.10 4.85 0.72
CA GLN A 197 -27.00 3.45 1.16
C GLN A 197 -25.57 3.08 1.60
N VAL A 198 -24.56 3.59 0.90
CA VAL A 198 -23.14 3.40 1.27
C VAL A 198 -22.80 4.15 2.55
N CYS A 199 -23.20 5.42 2.68
CA CYS A 199 -22.92 6.20 3.89
C CYS A 199 -23.59 5.63 5.14
N ARG A 200 -24.82 5.08 5.04
CA ARG A 200 -25.46 4.40 6.16
C ARG A 200 -24.71 3.15 6.65
N ARG A 201 -23.93 2.51 5.78
CA ARG A 201 -23.15 1.31 6.15
C ARG A 201 -21.74 1.64 6.64
N ALA A 202 -21.11 2.67 6.07
CA ALA A 202 -19.72 2.99 6.35
C ALA A 202 -19.53 3.93 7.54
N CYS A 203 -20.53 4.74 7.89
CA CYS A 203 -20.39 5.80 8.88
C CYS A 203 -21.20 5.53 10.17
N PRO A 204 -20.66 5.87 11.35
CA PRO A 204 -21.42 5.93 12.60
C PRO A 204 -22.51 7.00 12.53
N GLU A 205 -23.58 6.88 13.33
CA GLU A 205 -24.80 7.70 13.22
C GLU A 205 -24.56 9.22 13.18
N MET A 206 -23.55 9.72 13.91
CA MET A 206 -23.20 11.16 13.91
C MET A 206 -22.67 11.67 12.56
N CYS A 207 -22.00 10.83 11.77
CA CYS A 207 -21.51 11.23 10.45
C CYS A 207 -22.64 11.25 9.41
N ALA A 208 -23.73 10.49 9.61
CA ALA A 208 -24.85 10.44 8.68
C ALA A 208 -25.62 11.76 8.61
N SER A 209 -25.78 12.46 9.74
CA SER A 209 -26.47 13.77 9.79
C SER A 209 -25.67 14.88 9.11
N CYS A 210 -24.36 14.96 9.37
CA CYS A 210 -23.47 15.89 8.67
C CYS A 210 -23.46 15.64 7.16
N PHE A 211 -23.51 14.37 6.75
CA PHE A 211 -23.55 13.98 5.36
C PHE A 211 -24.86 14.37 4.67
N GLU A 212 -26.02 14.18 5.29
CA GLU A 212 -27.31 14.65 4.77
C GLU A 212 -27.30 16.17 4.53
N VAL A 213 -26.77 16.96 5.47
CA VAL A 213 -26.64 18.42 5.31
C VAL A 213 -25.69 18.78 4.16
N ALA A 214 -24.57 18.07 4.04
CA ALA A 214 -23.62 18.27 2.94
C ALA A 214 -24.23 17.94 1.57
N LEU A 215 -25.02 16.87 1.47
CA LEU A 215 -25.75 16.50 0.25
C LEU A 215 -26.80 17.54 -0.13
N ASP A 216 -27.57 18.05 0.84
CA ASP A 216 -28.59 19.05 0.57
C ASP A 216 -27.95 20.37 0.08
N ASN A 217 -26.84 20.78 0.70
CA ASN A 217 -26.06 21.94 0.26
C ASN A 217 -25.44 21.73 -1.14
N CYS A 218 -24.90 20.56 -1.42
CA CYS A 218 -24.37 20.23 -2.75
C CYS A 218 -25.47 20.25 -3.82
N GLY A 219 -26.66 19.73 -3.51
CA GLY A 219 -27.81 19.76 -4.39
C GLY A 219 -28.28 21.19 -4.71
N ARG A 220 -28.30 22.08 -3.70
CA ARG A 220 -28.60 23.51 -3.89
C ARG A 220 -27.53 24.18 -4.75
N PHE A 221 -26.26 23.91 -4.51
CA PHE A 221 -25.16 24.47 -5.28
C PHE A 221 -25.21 24.02 -6.74
N ALA A 222 -25.44 22.72 -7.00
CA ALA A 222 -25.56 22.19 -8.36
C ALA A 222 -26.74 22.80 -9.13
N LYS A 223 -27.89 23.02 -8.47
CA LYS A 223 -29.03 23.72 -9.07
C LYS A 223 -28.69 25.19 -9.39
N SER A 224 -28.06 25.90 -8.46
CA SER A 224 -27.63 27.29 -8.66
C SER A 224 -26.62 27.40 -9.82
N PHE A 225 -25.65 26.50 -9.87
CA PHE A 225 -24.65 26.45 -10.93
C PHE A 225 -25.28 26.16 -12.29
N ASN A 226 -26.19 25.19 -12.40
CA ASN A 226 -26.91 24.92 -13.65
C ASN A 226 -27.76 26.12 -14.11
N GLN A 227 -28.41 26.82 -13.17
CA GLN A 227 -29.16 28.03 -13.49
C GLN A 227 -28.25 29.16 -13.99
N SER A 228 -27.08 29.33 -13.38
CA SER A 228 -26.08 30.32 -13.82
C SER A 228 -25.46 29.94 -15.16
N ALA A 229 -25.05 28.69 -15.33
CA ALA A 229 -24.50 28.16 -16.58
C ALA A 229 -25.49 28.33 -17.74
N ASN A 230 -26.79 28.01 -17.55
CA ASN A 230 -27.80 28.22 -18.58
C ASN A 230 -27.98 29.70 -18.94
N LYS A 231 -27.84 30.62 -17.98
CA LYS A 231 -27.90 32.06 -18.26
C LYS A 231 -26.71 32.55 -19.10
N HIS A 232 -25.52 31.97 -18.92
CA HIS A 232 -24.30 32.44 -19.60
C HIS A 232 -23.96 31.69 -20.88
N LEU A 233 -24.28 30.39 -20.99
CA LEU A 233 -24.00 29.57 -22.18
C LEU A 233 -25.04 29.74 -23.30
N PHE A 234 -26.28 30.13 -22.97
CA PHE A 234 -27.35 30.34 -23.96
C PHE A 234 -27.74 31.79 -24.18
N ALA A 235 -27.06 32.74 -23.54
CA ALA A 235 -27.12 34.13 -23.95
C ALA A 235 -26.34 34.30 -25.26
N ALA A 236 -26.93 33.86 -26.36
CA ALA A 236 -26.46 34.22 -27.69
C ALA A 236 -26.38 35.76 -27.75
N PRO A 237 -25.29 36.35 -28.25
CA PRO A 237 -25.19 37.80 -28.38
C PRO A 237 -26.37 38.26 -29.24
N GLN A 238 -27.34 38.95 -28.64
CA GLN A 238 -28.39 39.61 -29.41
C GLN A 238 -27.70 40.64 -30.27
N GLY A 239 -27.53 40.30 -31.56
CA GLY A 239 -26.99 41.20 -32.56
C GLY A 239 -27.74 42.52 -32.48
N ARG A 240 -27.01 43.57 -32.10
CA ARG A 240 -27.47 44.96 -32.06
C ARG A 240 -28.07 45.25 -33.45
N ARG A 241 -29.40 45.25 -33.58
CA ARG A 241 -30.08 45.62 -34.83
C ARG A 241 -29.56 46.99 -35.22
N GLY A 242 -28.95 47.07 -36.41
CA GLY A 242 -28.39 48.29 -36.96
C GLY A 242 -29.42 49.41 -36.91
N GLY A 243 -29.03 50.52 -36.30
CA GLY A 243 -29.74 51.79 -36.48
C GLY A 243 -29.72 52.19 -37.95
N PRO A 244 -30.75 52.89 -38.44
CA PRO A 244 -30.83 53.28 -39.83
C PRO A 244 -29.66 54.21 -40.17
N PHE A 245 -28.82 53.79 -41.12
CA PHE A 245 -27.93 54.68 -41.85
C PHE A 245 -28.82 55.62 -42.67
N MET A 246 -28.90 56.89 -42.27
CA MET A 246 -29.39 57.95 -43.14
C MET A 246 -28.26 58.32 -44.11
N VAL A 247 -28.54 58.18 -45.41
CA VAL A 247 -27.76 58.73 -46.52
C VAL A 247 -28.53 59.90 -47.08
#